data_AF-A0A8S2TP73-F1
#
_entry.id   AF-A0A8S2TP73-F1
#
_cell.length_a   1.000
_cell.length_b   1.000
_cell.length_c   1.000
_cell.angle_alpha   90.00
_cell.angle_beta   90.00
_cell.angle_gamma   90.00
#
_symmetry.space_group_name_H-M   'P 1'
#
loop_
_entity.id
_entity.type
_entity.pdbx_description
1 polymer ?
#
loop_
_entity_poly.entity_id
_entity_poly.type
_entity_poly.pdbx_seq_one_letter_code
_entity_poly.pdbx_strand_id
1 'polypeptide(L)' 'KPNFSSCLKISSKDVLSMLTENSNTTATRFYLTIIHLTILAYIDKTTSVSDRIYFVDPV' A
#
# COMPACT_ATOMS: atom_id res chain seq x y z
N LYS A 1 12.24 -3.28 -17.49
CA LYS A 1 11.71 -3.56 -16.13
C LYS A 1 10.86 -2.37 -15.71
N PRO A 2 9.60 -2.57 -15.31
CA PRO A 2 8.80 -1.47 -14.75
C PRO A 2 9.47 -0.91 -13.49
N ASN A 3 9.53 0.42 -13.38
CA ASN A 3 10.19 1.15 -12.30
C ASN A 3 9.14 1.66 -11.31
N PHE A 4 9.00 0.96 -10.19
CA PHE A 4 8.06 1.32 -9.12
C PHE A 4 8.73 2.07 -7.96
N SER A 5 10.00 2.51 -8.11
CA SER A 5 10.75 3.13 -7.01
C SER A 5 10.11 4.42 -6.50
N SER A 6 9.58 5.24 -7.40
CA SER A 6 8.83 6.44 -7.03
C SER A 6 7.56 6.11 -6.25
N CYS A 7 6.85 5.06 -6.65
CA CYS A 7 5.62 4.63 -5.99
C CYS A 7 5.89 3.98 -4.61
N LEU A 8 7.00 3.25 -4.45
CA LEU A 8 7.46 2.78 -3.14
C LEU A 8 7.86 3.93 -2.23
N LYS A 9 8.52 4.96 -2.78
CA LYS A 9 8.99 6.11 -2.01
C LYS A 9 7.83 6.99 -1.51
N ILE A 10 6.83 7.26 -2.36
CA ILE A 10 5.66 8.07 -1.97
C ILE A 10 4.69 7.32 -1.05
N SER A 11 4.73 5.98 -1.06
CA SER A 11 3.93 5.13 -0.17
C SER A 11 4.73 4.58 1.01
N SER A 12 5.90 5.17 1.31
CA SER A 12 6.75 4.70 2.41
C SER A 12 6.06 4.88 3.77
N LYS A 13 6.51 4.10 4.75
CA LYS A 13 6.01 4.19 6.12
C LYS A 13 6.17 5.60 6.70
N ASP A 14 7.25 6.29 6.36
CA ASP A 14 7.49 7.67 6.82
C ASP A 14 6.42 8.62 6.27
N VAL A 15 6.10 8.53 4.97
CA VAL A 15 5.04 9.35 4.37
C VAL A 15 3.68 9.01 4.97
N LEU A 16 3.35 7.74 5.14
CA LEU A 16 2.09 7.31 5.77
C LEU A 16 1.98 7.79 7.22
N SER A 17 3.09 7.80 7.96
CA SER A 17 3.17 8.29 9.34
C SER A 17 2.98 9.81 9.42
N MET A 18 3.49 10.58 8.45
CA MET A 18 3.24 12.02 8.40
C MET A 18 1.76 12.33 8.11
N LEU A 19 1.08 11.49 7.33
CA LEU A 19 -0.35 11.65 7.04
C LEU A 19 -1.26 11.28 8.22
N THR A 20 -0.77 10.53 9.21
CA THR A 20 -1.53 10.27 10.45
C THR A 20 -1.71 11.52 11.32
N GLU A 21 -0.83 12.51 11.20
CA GLU A 21 -0.88 13.74 12.00
C GLU A 21 -1.96 14.72 11.53
N ASN A 22 -2.51 14.53 10.32
CA ASN A 22 -3.51 15.41 9.72
C ASN A 22 -4.77 14.64 9.29
N SER A 23 -5.87 14.87 10.00
CA SER A 23 -7.17 14.22 9.73
C SER A 23 -7.71 14.48 8.33
N ASN A 24 -7.37 15.62 7.70
CA ASN A 24 -7.80 15.95 6.34
C ASN A 24 -7.13 15.07 5.27
N THR A 25 -6.07 14.34 5.64
CA THR A 25 -5.31 13.49 4.72
C THR A 25 -5.67 12.00 4.83
N THR A 26 -6.74 11.67 5.57
CA THR A 26 -7.19 10.29 5.80
C THR A 26 -7.40 9.52 4.50
N ALA A 27 -8.09 10.11 3.52
CA ALA A 27 -8.34 9.48 2.22
C ALA A 27 -7.03 9.21 1.45
N THR A 28 -6.10 10.18 1.47
CA THR A 28 -4.76 10.05 0.87
C THR A 28 -3.97 8.93 1.53
N ARG A 29 -4.03 8.81 2.86
CA ARG A 29 -3.37 7.74 3.61
C ARG A 29 -3.90 6.37 3.19
N PHE A 30 -5.22 6.20 3.09
CA PHE A 30 -5.82 4.95 2.62
C PHE A 30 -5.38 4.61 1.20
N TYR A 31 -5.42 5.58 0.30
CA TYR A 31 -5.00 5.39 -1.09
C TYR A 31 -3.53 4.96 -1.20
N LEU A 32 -2.62 5.65 -0.51
CA LEU A 32 -1.20 5.31 -0.54
C LEU A 32 -0.89 3.96 0.12
N THR A 33 -1.66 3.57 1.15
CA THR A 33 -1.55 2.25 1.78
C THR A 33 -1.91 1.13 0.79
N ILE A 34 -3.00 1.29 0.03
CA ILE A 34 -3.41 0.31 -0.99
C ILE A 34 -2.35 0.20 -2.09
N ILE A 35 -1.80 1.33 -2.54
CA ILE A 35 -0.71 1.34 -3.52
C ILE A 35 0.52 0.61 -2.99
N HIS A 36 0.91 0.87 -1.74
CA HIS A 36 2.06 0.22 -1.11
C HIS A 36 1.94 -1.31 -1.13
N LEU A 37 0.80 -1.80 -0.65
CA LEU A 37 0.50 -3.23 -0.58
C LEU A 37 0.43 -3.87 -1.97
N THR A 38 -0.16 -3.18 -2.94
CA THR A 38 -0.25 -3.66 -4.33
C THR A 38 1.14 -3.82 -4.94
N ILE A 39 2.04 -2.86 -4.72
CA ILE A 39 3.40 -2.90 -5.23
C ILE A 39 4.21 -3.98 -4.54
N LEU A 40 4.10 -4.11 -3.21
CA LEU A 40 4.75 -5.18 -2.46
C LEU A 40 4.31 -6.55 -2.98
N ALA A 41 3.00 -6.76 -3.16
CA ALA A 41 2.47 -7.98 -3.73
C ALA A 41 2.94 -8.22 -5.17
N TYR A 42 3.23 -7.17 -5.95
CA TYR A 42 3.72 -7.31 -7.33
C TYR A 42 5.22 -7.63 -7.40
N ILE A 43 6.00 -7.11 -6.44
CA ILE A 43 7.45 -7.34 -6.34
C ILE A 43 7.75 -8.70 -5.70
N ASP A 44 6.97 -9.08 -4.69
CA ASP A 44 7.09 -10.36 -4.03
C ASP A 44 6.51 -11.46 -4.91
N LYS A 45 7.41 -12.14 -5.63
CA LYS A 45 7.06 -13.23 -6.56
C LYS A 45 6.73 -14.55 -5.86
N THR A 46 6.75 -14.59 -4.52
CA THR A 46 6.48 -15.80 -3.74
C THR A 46 5.01 -16.06 -3.49
N THR A 47 4.13 -15.07 -3.70
CA THR A 47 2.67 -15.19 -3.55
C THR A 47 1.98 -15.12 -4.90
N SER A 48 1.32 -16.22 -5.30
CA SER A 48 0.52 -16.22 -6.52
C SER A 48 -0.63 -15.21 -6.36
N VAL A 49 -1.09 -14.63 -7.47
CA VAL A 49 -2.22 -13.68 -7.43
C VAL A 49 -3.48 -14.33 -6.81
N SER A 50 -3.59 -15.66 -6.93
CA SER A 50 -4.67 -16.48 -6.36
C SER A 50 -4.64 -16.57 -4.83
N ASP A 51 -3.49 -16.34 -4.19
CA ASP A 51 -3.36 -16.37 -2.72
C ASP A 51 -3.82 -15.06 -2.06
N ARG A 52 -4.31 -14.09 -2.84
CA ARG A 52 -4.66 -12.73 -2.40
C ARG A 52 -6.14 -12.56 -2.08
N ILE A 53 -6.84 -13.64 -1.71
CA ILE A 53 -8.23 -13.57 -1.25
C ILE A 53 -8.24 -12.90 0.12
N TYR A 54 -8.60 -11.62 0.14
CA TYR A 54 -8.89 -10.88 1.36
C TYR A 54 -10.20 -11.41 1.95
N PHE A 55 -10.12 -12.20 3.01
CA PHE A 55 -11.25 -12.40 3.91
C PHE A 55 -11.43 -11.09 4.67
N VAL A 56 -12.49 -10.35 4.34
CA VAL A 56 -12.94 -9.23 5.16
C VAL A 56 -13.60 -9.85 6.38
N ASP A 57 -12.92 -9.82 7.53
CA ASP A 57 -13.56 -10.19 8.79
C ASP A 57 -14.74 -9.26 9.04
N PRO A 58 -15.95 -9.79 9.29
CA PRO A 58 -17.10 -8.98 9.62
C PRO A 58 -16.92 -8.47 11.05
N VAL A 59 -16.79 -7.15 11.18
CA VAL A 59 -16.95 -6.43 12.47
C VAL A 59 -18.42 -6.07 12.64
#